data_AF-A0A353N8X2-F1
#
_entry.id   AF-A0A353N8X2-F1
#
_cell.length_a   1.000
_cell.length_b   1.000
_cell.length_c   1.000
_cell.angle_alpha   90.00
_cell.angle_beta   90.00
_cell.angle_gamma   90.00
#
_symmetry.space_group_name_H-M   'P 1'
#
loop_
_entity.id
_entity.type
_entity.pdbx_description
1 polymer ?
#
loop_
_entity_poly.entity_id
_entity_poly.type
_entity_poly.pdbx_seq_one_letter_code
_entity_poly.pdbx_strand_id
1 'polypeptide(L)'
;MLAVITGTELARPYLIKIAIDEHILAISAPMRAFAPREAPGPGVLFRGKVFIREKNLSASALSQAPTYQLIQYDQQFYLIKGLILNPGTDKYLIKKENGGYWLHREALDKGEEKYEATPVTSAEIGLFREKDNRALLKLSLVFFLIAIVGFIFNYLQVNLLQATSQRIIHNMRIEVFTHLQRMPLAFFDQNPTGRLVTRVTNDTDTLNEMYSSVLINLFRDLFMVMGAALIMIKMNFRLALLSLAVLPVIIGAAVIFRRYARKAYRIVRTTLARINATMAEN
;
A
#
# COMPACT_ATOMS: atom_id res chain seq x y z
N MET A 1 -0.53 10.38 17.50
CA MET A 1 -0.54 8.92 17.18
C MET A 1 -1.06 8.67 15.77
N LEU A 2 -2.25 9.18 15.41
CA LEU A 2 -2.85 9.00 14.09
C LEU A 2 -1.89 9.30 12.92
N ALA A 3 -1.27 10.48 12.91
CA ALA A 3 -0.33 10.88 11.85
C ALA A 3 0.89 9.96 11.73
N VAL A 4 1.38 9.39 12.85
CA VAL A 4 2.49 8.44 12.85
C VAL A 4 2.04 7.13 12.21
N ILE A 5 0.87 6.61 12.61
CA ILE A 5 0.31 5.37 12.06
C ILE A 5 0.06 5.53 10.56
N THR A 6 -0.63 6.60 10.15
CA THR A 6 -0.86 6.90 8.74
C THR A 6 0.47 7.03 8.00
N GLY A 7 1.47 7.71 8.57
CA GLY A 7 2.81 7.80 7.99
C GLY A 7 3.48 6.44 7.78
N THR A 8 3.39 5.53 8.77
CA THR A 8 3.96 4.18 8.67
C THR A 8 3.22 3.33 7.63
N GLU A 9 1.90 3.43 7.54
CA GLU A 9 1.07 2.74 6.55
C GLU A 9 1.38 3.23 5.13
N LEU A 10 1.59 4.55 4.97
CA LEU A 10 1.91 5.17 3.70
C LEU A 10 3.37 4.98 3.25
N ALA A 11 4.31 4.76 4.17
CA ALA A 11 5.70 4.47 3.84
C ALA A 11 5.87 3.09 3.16
N ARG A 12 5.01 2.12 3.50
CA ARG A 12 5.04 0.74 2.96
C ARG A 12 5.06 0.67 1.43
N PRO A 13 4.08 1.21 0.68
CA PRO A 13 4.07 1.13 -0.78
C PRO A 13 5.29 1.79 -1.42
N TYR A 14 5.79 2.89 -0.84
CA TYR A 14 6.99 3.57 -1.34
C TYR A 14 8.26 2.74 -1.17
N LEU A 15 8.45 2.12 0.01
CA LEU A 15 9.57 1.22 0.26
C LEU A 15 9.52 -0.03 -0.62
N ILE A 16 8.33 -0.59 -0.82
CA ILE A 16 8.13 -1.73 -1.73
C ILE A 16 8.50 -1.34 -3.17
N LYS A 17 8.08 -0.17 -3.63
CA LYS A 17 8.47 0.33 -4.96
C LYS A 17 9.98 0.45 -5.11
N ILE A 18 10.67 1.04 -4.12
CA ILE A 18 12.14 1.13 -4.15
C ILE A 18 12.77 -0.27 -4.18
N ALA A 19 12.31 -1.19 -3.33
CA ALA A 19 12.84 -2.56 -3.31
C ALA A 19 12.66 -3.26 -4.67
N ILE A 20 11.51 -3.08 -5.32
CA ILE A 20 11.21 -3.67 -6.63
C ILE A 20 12.06 -3.02 -7.72
N ASP A 21 11.95 -1.70 -7.90
CA ASP A 21 12.55 -0.97 -9.02
C ASP A 21 14.09 -0.91 -8.92
N GLU A 22 14.62 -0.62 -7.74
CA GLU A 22 16.04 -0.31 -7.56
C GLU A 22 16.91 -1.54 -7.33
N HIS A 23 16.32 -2.66 -6.90
CA HIS A 23 17.06 -3.84 -6.45
C HIS A 23 16.55 -5.17 -7.04
N ILE A 24 15.25 -5.48 -6.98
CA ILE A 24 14.73 -6.77 -7.47
C ILE A 24 14.79 -6.81 -9.01
N LEU A 25 14.24 -5.81 -9.68
CA LEU A 25 14.25 -5.69 -11.14
C LEU A 25 15.59 -5.17 -11.68
N ALA A 26 16.48 -4.72 -10.81
CA ALA A 26 17.75 -4.14 -11.23
C ALA A 26 18.74 -5.16 -11.80
N ILE A 27 18.47 -6.47 -11.67
CA ILE A 27 19.22 -7.53 -12.33
C ILE A 27 19.04 -7.49 -13.86
N SER A 28 17.83 -7.19 -14.33
CA SER A 28 17.51 -7.11 -15.77
C SER A 28 17.63 -5.69 -16.32
N ALA A 29 18.13 -4.74 -15.52
CA ALA A 29 18.41 -3.39 -15.97
C ALA A 29 19.59 -3.39 -16.97
N PRO A 30 19.56 -2.51 -17.98
CA PRO A 30 20.65 -2.42 -18.95
C PRO A 30 21.94 -1.95 -18.29
N MET A 31 23.05 -2.57 -18.69
CA MET A 31 24.39 -2.34 -18.19
C MET A 31 25.34 -2.06 -19.34
N ARG A 32 26.38 -1.27 -19.10
CA ARG A 32 27.48 -1.04 -20.03
C ARG A 32 28.72 -1.75 -19.53
N ALA A 33 29.47 -2.38 -20.42
CA ALA A 33 30.69 -3.09 -20.08
C ALA A 33 31.93 -2.28 -20.48
N PHE A 34 32.76 -1.93 -19.50
CA PHE A 34 34.01 -1.18 -19.70
C PHE A 34 35.23 -2.07 -19.42
N ALA A 35 36.38 -1.70 -19.99
CA ALA A 35 37.65 -2.27 -19.55
C ALA A 35 37.95 -1.80 -18.10
N PRO A 36 38.62 -2.60 -17.25
CA PRO A 36 38.85 -2.25 -15.84
C PRO A 36 39.56 -0.91 -15.61
N ARG A 37 40.37 -0.44 -16.56
CA ARG A 37 41.07 0.85 -16.50
C ARG A 37 40.25 2.05 -17.01
N GLU A 38 39.20 1.78 -17.78
CA GLU A 38 38.34 2.79 -18.43
C GLU A 38 36.99 2.94 -17.72
N ALA A 39 36.75 2.15 -16.67
CA ALA A 39 35.49 2.15 -15.94
C ALA A 39 35.28 3.50 -15.23
N PRO A 40 34.21 4.26 -15.56
CA PRO A 40 33.96 5.58 -14.98
C PRO A 40 33.45 5.54 -13.52
N GLY A 41 33.33 4.35 -12.92
CA GLY A 41 32.82 4.20 -11.56
C GLY A 41 32.79 2.74 -11.07
N PRO A 42 32.29 2.50 -9.83
CA PRO A 42 32.21 1.18 -9.25
C PRO A 42 31.18 0.30 -9.98
N GLY A 43 31.62 -0.84 -10.49
CA GLY A 43 30.80 -1.82 -11.19
C GLY A 43 31.11 -3.25 -10.78
N VAL A 44 30.41 -4.19 -11.39
CA VAL A 44 30.60 -5.63 -11.16
C VAL A 44 31.68 -6.13 -12.12
N LEU A 45 32.80 -6.64 -11.60
CA LEU A 45 33.84 -7.25 -12.42
C LEU A 45 33.38 -8.65 -12.84
N PHE A 46 33.18 -8.86 -14.13
CA PHE A 46 32.75 -10.13 -14.69
C PHE A 46 33.50 -10.43 -15.98
N ARG A 47 34.15 -11.61 -16.06
CA ARG A 47 34.93 -12.08 -17.22
C ARG A 47 35.87 -11.01 -17.82
N GLY A 48 36.59 -10.29 -16.95
CA GLY A 48 37.58 -9.28 -17.35
C GLY A 48 37.03 -7.91 -17.76
N LYS A 49 35.71 -7.68 -17.66
CA LYS A 49 35.06 -6.39 -17.91
C LYS A 49 34.31 -5.91 -16.66
N VAL A 50 34.16 -4.60 -16.53
CA VAL A 50 33.40 -3.98 -15.44
C VAL A 50 32.02 -3.57 -15.97
N PHE A 51 30.98 -4.16 -15.39
CA PHE A 51 29.60 -3.88 -15.75
C PHE A 51 29.01 -2.82 -14.81
N ILE A 52 28.52 -1.73 -15.39
CA ILE A 52 27.90 -0.62 -14.67
C ILE A 52 26.50 -0.40 -15.23
N ARG A 53 25.49 -0.27 -14.37
CA ARG A 53 24.10 0.03 -14.78
C ARG A 53 24.03 1.38 -15.48
N GLU A 54 23.25 1.46 -16.56
CA GLU A 54 23.08 2.70 -17.34
C GLU A 54 22.62 3.88 -16.49
N LYS A 55 21.75 3.65 -15.49
CA LYS A 55 21.26 4.68 -14.56
C LYS A 55 22.36 5.37 -13.74
N ASN A 56 23.52 4.73 -13.58
CA ASN A 56 24.65 5.25 -12.80
C ASN A 56 25.74 5.88 -13.68
N LEU A 57 25.54 5.95 -14.99
CA LEU A 57 26.51 6.47 -15.96
C LEU A 57 26.10 7.87 -16.43
N SER A 58 27.09 8.73 -16.68
CA SER A 58 26.86 10.02 -17.33
C SER A 58 26.49 9.83 -18.80
N ALA A 59 25.76 10.79 -19.39
CA ALA A 59 25.35 10.73 -20.80
C ALA A 59 26.52 10.52 -21.77
N SER A 60 27.70 11.05 -21.46
CA SER A 60 28.94 10.86 -22.23
C SER A 60 29.48 9.42 -22.19
N ALA A 61 29.30 8.71 -21.08
CA ALA A 61 29.79 7.34 -20.91
C ALA A 61 28.85 6.31 -21.55
N LEU A 62 27.57 6.66 -21.78
CA LEU A 62 26.60 5.79 -22.45
C LEU A 62 26.97 5.50 -23.91
N SER A 63 27.64 6.42 -24.61
CA SER A 63 28.04 6.21 -26.02
C SER A 63 29.33 5.41 -26.20
N GLN A 64 30.10 5.18 -25.14
CA GLN A 64 31.46 4.64 -25.22
C GLN A 64 31.55 3.11 -25.16
N ALA A 65 30.50 2.44 -24.65
CA ALA A 65 30.52 1.01 -24.40
C ALA A 65 29.26 0.32 -24.92
N PRO A 66 29.33 -0.95 -25.36
CA PRO A 66 28.14 -1.71 -25.76
C PRO A 66 27.21 -2.00 -24.57
N THR A 67 25.90 -2.00 -24.83
CA THR A 67 24.87 -2.37 -23.85
C THR A 67 24.78 -3.88 -23.72
N TYR A 68 24.63 -4.32 -22.48
CA TYR A 68 24.35 -5.70 -22.09
C TYR A 68 23.15 -5.74 -21.14
N GLN A 69 22.39 -6.83 -21.19
CA GLN A 69 21.24 -7.05 -20.32
C GLN A 69 21.17 -8.50 -19.87
N LEU A 70 20.79 -8.76 -18.63
CA LEU A 70 20.52 -10.12 -18.15
C LEU A 70 19.05 -10.45 -18.35
N ILE A 71 18.78 -11.59 -18.98
CA ILE A 71 17.42 -12.10 -19.22
C ILE A 71 17.33 -13.52 -18.66
N GLN A 72 16.19 -13.82 -18.05
CA GLN A 72 15.90 -15.16 -17.56
C GLN A 72 15.07 -15.90 -18.62
N TYR A 73 15.52 -17.08 -19.03
CA TYR A 73 14.84 -17.98 -19.94
C TYR A 73 15.03 -19.42 -19.48
N ASP A 74 13.94 -20.19 -19.37
CA ASP A 74 13.94 -21.59 -18.93
C ASP A 74 14.76 -21.82 -17.62
N GLN A 75 14.48 -21.00 -16.60
CA GLN A 75 15.16 -20.99 -15.30
C GLN A 75 16.67 -20.70 -15.31
N GLN A 76 17.27 -20.37 -16.45
CA GLN A 76 18.67 -19.93 -16.56
C GLN A 76 18.77 -18.47 -16.97
N PHE A 77 19.87 -17.82 -16.58
CA PHE A 77 20.13 -16.43 -16.96
C PHE A 77 21.12 -16.37 -18.11
N TYR A 78 20.83 -15.48 -19.04
CA TYR A 78 21.65 -15.21 -20.20
C TYR A 78 21.99 -13.73 -20.24
N LEU A 79 23.27 -13.43 -20.41
CA LEU A 79 23.75 -12.07 -20.66
C LEU A 79 23.73 -11.84 -22.17
N ILE A 80 22.82 -10.97 -22.59
CA ILE A 80 22.65 -10.60 -24.00
C ILE A 80 23.42 -9.32 -24.31
N LYS A 81 24.03 -9.24 -25.49
CA LYS A 81 24.65 -8.02 -26.02
C LYS A 81 23.63 -7.23 -26.84
N GLY A 82 22.86 -6.37 -26.18
CA GLY A 82 21.82 -5.55 -26.78
C GLY A 82 20.83 -5.05 -25.74
N LEU A 83 19.89 -4.22 -26.19
CA LEU A 83 18.80 -3.71 -25.36
C LEU A 83 17.48 -4.31 -25.83
N ILE A 84 16.79 -5.00 -24.92
CA ILE A 84 15.45 -5.49 -25.19
C ILE A 84 14.45 -4.62 -24.43
N LEU A 85 13.69 -3.85 -25.21
CA LEU A 85 12.56 -3.07 -24.75
C LEU A 85 11.37 -4.03 -24.55
N ASN A 86 10.91 -4.19 -23.31
CA ASN A 86 9.76 -5.02 -22.89
C ASN A 86 9.95 -6.56 -22.97
N PRO A 87 10.83 -7.14 -22.14
CA PRO A 87 11.10 -8.59 -22.13
C PRO A 87 9.91 -9.48 -21.68
N GLY A 88 8.80 -8.89 -21.19
CA GLY A 88 7.66 -9.63 -20.65
C GLY A 88 6.51 -9.90 -21.62
N THR A 89 6.44 -9.20 -22.75
CA THR A 89 5.33 -9.32 -23.73
C THR A 89 5.73 -10.04 -25.01
N ASP A 90 7.00 -10.00 -25.37
CA ASP A 90 7.50 -10.55 -26.62
C ASP A 90 7.89 -12.02 -26.46
N LYS A 91 7.71 -12.80 -27.53
CA LYS A 91 8.21 -14.18 -27.59
C LYS A 91 9.68 -14.16 -28.00
N TYR A 92 10.53 -14.72 -27.15
CA TYR A 92 11.94 -14.93 -27.45
C TYR A 92 12.29 -16.41 -27.38
N LEU A 93 13.13 -16.87 -28.30
CA LEU A 93 13.66 -18.23 -28.32
C LEU A 93 15.18 -18.16 -28.28
N ILE A 94 15.80 -18.88 -27.35
CA ILE A 94 17.25 -19.03 -27.33
C ILE A 94 17.61 -20.28 -28.13
N LYS A 95 18.30 -20.10 -29.26
CA LYS A 95 18.81 -21.19 -30.10
C LYS A 95 20.32 -21.29 -29.93
N LYS A 96 20.83 -22.53 -29.89
CA LYS A 96 22.27 -22.80 -29.91
C LYS A 96 22.71 -22.94 -31.37
N GLU A 97 23.38 -21.92 -31.90
CA GLU A 97 23.90 -21.89 -33.29
C GLU A 97 25.43 -21.70 -33.25
N ASN A 98 26.19 -22.51 -34.00
CA ASN A 98 27.66 -22.42 -34.13
C ASN A 98 28.44 -22.37 -32.81
N GLY A 99 28.02 -23.11 -31.78
CA GLY A 99 28.72 -23.16 -30.49
C GLY A 99 28.44 -21.97 -29.56
N GLY A 100 27.65 -20.99 -29.98
CA GLY A 100 27.14 -19.89 -29.16
C GLY A 100 25.63 -19.99 -28.92
N TYR A 101 25.12 -19.26 -27.93
CA TYR A 101 23.68 -19.10 -27.73
C TYR A 101 23.25 -17.78 -28.37
N TRP A 102 22.17 -17.80 -29.14
CA TRP A 102 21.61 -16.64 -29.79
C TRP A 102 20.16 -16.49 -29.37
N LEU A 103 19.78 -15.29 -28.93
CA LEU A 103 18.40 -14.96 -28.63
C LEU A 103 17.76 -14.40 -29.89
N HIS A 104 16.75 -15.11 -30.39
CA HIS A 104 15.91 -14.70 -31.51
C HIS A 104 14.67 -14.03 -30.94
N ARG A 105 14.50 -12.75 -31.27
CA ARG A 105 13.32 -11.95 -30.94
C ARG A 105 12.44 -11.83 -32.18
N GLU A 106 11.18 -12.21 -32.07
CA GLU A 106 10.17 -11.85 -33.06
C GLU A 106 9.50 -10.55 -32.62
N ALA A 107 10.01 -9.41 -33.11
CA ALA A 107 9.44 -8.10 -32.80
C ALA A 107 8.27 -7.80 -33.74
N LEU A 108 7.11 -7.40 -33.20
CA LEU A 108 5.91 -7.08 -33.98
C LEU A 108 6.14 -6.03 -35.09
N ASP A 109 7.13 -5.14 -34.92
CA ASP A 109 7.37 -3.99 -35.83
C ASP A 109 8.67 -4.08 -36.67
N LYS A 110 9.60 -5.03 -36.41
CA LYS A 110 10.97 -4.99 -37.00
C LYS A 110 11.55 -6.32 -37.50
N GLY A 111 10.78 -7.41 -37.51
CA GLY A 111 11.28 -8.71 -37.94
C GLY A 111 12.17 -9.38 -36.88
N GLU A 112 12.89 -10.44 -37.27
CA GLU A 112 13.67 -11.29 -36.35
C GLU A 112 15.00 -10.60 -35.97
N GLU A 113 15.11 -10.14 -34.72
CA GLU A 113 16.36 -9.59 -34.17
C GLU A 113 17.17 -10.69 -33.48
N LYS A 114 18.44 -10.84 -33.84
CA LYS A 114 19.36 -11.81 -33.23
C LYS A 114 20.33 -11.12 -32.26
N TYR A 115 20.36 -11.59 -31.02
CA TYR A 115 21.27 -11.11 -29.99
C TYR A 115 22.22 -12.21 -29.54
N GLU A 116 23.49 -11.90 -29.41
CA GLU A 116 24.48 -12.82 -28.82
C GLU A 116 24.15 -13.00 -27.33
N ALA A 117 23.88 -14.24 -26.92
CA ALA A 117 23.53 -14.62 -25.56
C ALA A 117 24.65 -15.47 -24.96
N THR A 118 25.09 -15.11 -23.76
CA THR A 118 26.09 -15.89 -23.01
C THR A 118 25.44 -16.45 -21.75
N PRO A 119 25.49 -17.77 -21.51
CA PRO A 119 24.92 -18.35 -20.30
C PRO A 119 25.69 -17.86 -19.09
N VAL A 120 24.94 -17.49 -18.05
CA VAL A 120 25.45 -17.02 -16.77
C VAL A 120 25.06 -18.02 -15.68
N THR A 121 26.07 -18.57 -15.02
CA THR A 121 25.90 -19.56 -13.95
C THR A 121 25.31 -18.91 -12.70
N SER A 122 24.60 -19.67 -11.86
CA SER A 122 24.03 -19.15 -10.60
C SER A 122 25.05 -18.49 -9.67
N ALA A 123 26.29 -19.00 -9.63
CA ALA A 123 27.39 -18.38 -8.88
C ALA A 123 27.78 -17.00 -9.44
N GLU A 124 27.80 -16.85 -10.77
CA GLU A 124 28.12 -15.61 -11.46
C GLU A 124 27.01 -14.56 -11.25
N ILE A 125 25.74 -14.98 -11.21
CA ILE A 125 24.61 -14.09 -10.85
C ILE A 125 24.78 -13.53 -9.44
N GLY A 126 25.33 -14.32 -8.52
CA GLY A 126 25.62 -13.89 -7.15
C GLY A 126 26.46 -12.61 -7.11
N LEU A 127 27.44 -12.47 -8.01
CA LEU A 127 28.30 -11.27 -8.12
C LEU A 127 27.49 -10.02 -8.51
N PHE A 128 26.54 -10.15 -9.44
CA PHE A 128 25.66 -9.05 -9.84
C PHE A 128 24.66 -8.68 -8.74
N ARG A 129 24.24 -9.65 -7.92
CA ARG A 129 23.21 -9.45 -6.89
C ARG A 129 23.77 -9.08 -5.52
N GLU A 130 25.06 -9.23 -5.25
CA GLU A 130 25.61 -9.05 -3.90
C GLU A 130 25.28 -7.68 -3.30
N LYS A 131 25.48 -6.61 -4.10
CA LYS A 131 25.18 -5.23 -3.69
C LYS A 131 23.69 -5.01 -3.47
N ASP A 132 22.84 -5.56 -4.33
CA ASP A 132 21.37 -5.42 -4.20
C ASP A 132 20.82 -6.23 -3.04
N ASN A 133 21.34 -7.43 -2.79
CA ASN A 133 20.92 -8.26 -1.66
C ASN A 133 21.24 -7.54 -0.33
N ARG A 134 22.42 -6.92 -0.21
CA ARG A 134 22.75 -6.10 0.97
C ARG A 134 21.81 -4.89 1.12
N ALA A 135 21.47 -4.23 0.02
CA ALA A 135 20.54 -3.11 0.04
C ALA A 135 19.10 -3.54 0.38
N LEU A 136 18.64 -4.67 -0.16
CA LEU A 136 17.36 -5.30 0.17
C LEU A 136 17.29 -5.70 1.64
N LEU A 137 18.36 -6.27 2.21
CA LEU A 137 18.41 -6.57 3.64
C LEU A 137 18.25 -5.31 4.50
N LYS A 138 18.92 -4.21 4.13
CA LYS A 138 18.76 -2.92 4.82
C LYS A 138 17.33 -2.38 4.68
N LEU A 139 16.75 -2.42 3.48
CA LEU A 139 15.37 -1.99 3.24
C LEU A 139 14.36 -2.85 4.01
N SER A 140 14.56 -4.16 4.06
CA SER A 140 13.75 -5.09 4.85
C SER A 140 13.83 -4.79 6.34
N LEU A 141 15.01 -4.46 6.87
CA LEU A 141 15.18 -4.06 8.27
C LEU A 141 14.48 -2.72 8.56
N VAL A 142 14.61 -1.74 7.68
CA VAL A 142 13.89 -0.45 7.79
C VAL A 142 12.37 -0.68 7.73
N PHE A 143 11.91 -1.51 6.80
CA PHE A 143 10.51 -1.87 6.67
C PHE A 143 9.97 -2.54 7.93
N PHE A 144 10.73 -3.49 8.48
CA PHE A 144 10.40 -4.19 9.72
C PHE A 144 10.32 -3.22 10.90
N LEU A 145 11.27 -2.29 11.04
CA LEU A 145 11.24 -1.27 12.08
C LEU A 145 10.01 -0.36 11.95
N ILE A 146 9.69 0.09 10.74
CA ILE A 146 8.48 0.89 10.47
C ILE A 146 7.21 0.11 10.82
N ALA A 147 7.17 -1.20 10.51
CA ALA A 147 6.06 -2.06 10.87
C ALA A 147 5.91 -2.22 12.39
N ILE A 148 7.01 -2.38 13.12
CA ILE A 148 7.02 -2.42 14.60
C ILE A 148 6.53 -1.10 15.17
N VAL A 149 7.04 0.03 14.68
CA VAL A 149 6.59 1.36 15.13
C VAL A 149 5.09 1.52 14.86
N GLY A 150 4.63 1.19 13.65
CA GLY A 150 3.21 1.21 13.30
C GLY A 150 2.36 0.33 14.23
N PHE A 151 2.83 -0.89 14.53
CA PHE A 151 2.18 -1.81 15.45
C PHE A 151 2.08 -1.25 16.87
N ILE A 152 3.19 -0.75 17.43
CA ILE A 152 3.25 -0.20 18.79
C ILE A 152 2.29 0.99 18.92
N PHE A 153 2.35 1.94 17.98
CA PHE A 153 1.48 3.12 18.01
C PHE A 153 0.01 2.76 17.80
N ASN A 154 -0.29 1.80 16.92
CA ASN A 154 -1.66 1.33 16.73
C ASN A 154 -2.19 0.65 18.00
N TYR A 155 -1.42 -0.24 18.61
CA TYR A 155 -1.77 -0.90 19.86
C TYR A 155 -2.01 0.12 20.99
N LEU A 156 -1.09 1.07 21.17
CA LEU A 156 -1.23 2.15 22.15
C LEU A 156 -2.49 2.99 21.89
N GLN A 157 -2.74 3.37 20.63
CA GLN A 157 -3.92 4.15 20.27
C GLN A 157 -5.20 3.41 20.62
N VAL A 158 -5.35 2.14 20.21
CA VAL A 158 -6.56 1.36 20.46
C VAL A 158 -6.82 1.22 21.96
N ASN A 159 -5.79 0.88 22.75
CA ASN A 159 -5.93 0.71 24.20
C ASN A 159 -6.25 2.02 24.92
N LEU A 160 -5.52 3.10 24.62
CA LEU A 160 -5.78 4.42 25.23
C LEU A 160 -7.18 4.90 24.89
N LEU A 161 -7.62 4.65 23.67
CA LEU A 161 -8.92 5.08 23.22
C LEU A 161 -10.03 4.32 23.92
N GLN A 162 -9.93 2.99 23.96
CA GLN A 162 -10.89 2.16 24.69
C GLN A 162 -10.96 2.56 26.17
N ALA A 163 -9.81 2.72 26.82
CA ALA A 163 -9.75 3.14 28.22
C ALA A 163 -10.40 4.52 28.44
N THR A 164 -10.12 5.47 27.56
CA THR A 164 -10.69 6.82 27.63
C THR A 164 -12.20 6.79 27.44
N SER A 165 -12.68 6.04 26.45
CA SER A 165 -14.10 5.92 26.14
C SER A 165 -14.89 5.25 27.27
N GLN A 166 -14.32 4.22 27.93
CA GLN A 166 -14.93 3.62 29.11
C GLN A 166 -15.02 4.59 30.29
N ARG A 167 -13.97 5.39 30.54
CA ARG A 167 -14.01 6.45 31.56
C ARG A 167 -15.06 7.51 31.26
N ILE A 168 -15.22 7.91 29.99
CA ILE A 168 -16.24 8.86 29.57
C ILE A 168 -17.65 8.31 29.83
N ILE A 169 -17.95 7.05 29.46
CA ILE A 169 -19.25 6.42 29.80
C ILE A 169 -19.46 6.43 31.29
N HIS A 170 -18.47 5.95 32.05
CA HIS A 170 -18.58 5.81 33.49
C HIS A 170 -18.97 7.14 34.15
N ASN A 171 -18.28 8.23 33.77
CA ASN A 171 -18.58 9.56 34.26
C ASN A 171 -19.96 10.05 33.83
N MET A 172 -20.35 9.86 32.56
CA MET A 172 -21.68 10.24 32.07
C MET A 172 -22.79 9.50 32.82
N ARG A 173 -22.62 8.19 33.07
CA ARG A 173 -23.61 7.39 33.82
C ARG A 173 -23.72 7.86 35.26
N ILE A 174 -22.61 8.16 35.93
CA ILE A 174 -22.62 8.71 37.30
C ILE A 174 -23.31 10.07 37.33
N GLU A 175 -22.99 10.97 36.41
CA GLU A 175 -23.55 12.32 36.37
C GLU A 175 -25.06 12.28 36.13
N VAL A 176 -25.51 11.51 35.13
CA VAL A 176 -26.94 11.36 34.83
C VAL A 176 -27.67 10.67 35.98
N PHE A 177 -27.09 9.63 36.58
CA PHE A 177 -27.71 8.95 37.72
C PHE A 177 -27.82 9.85 38.95
N THR A 178 -26.77 10.62 39.26
CA THR A 178 -26.76 11.59 40.36
C THR A 178 -27.79 12.69 40.13
N HIS A 179 -27.94 13.15 38.88
CA HIS A 179 -28.94 14.15 38.51
C HIS A 179 -30.36 13.60 38.69
N LEU A 180 -30.61 12.36 38.25
CA LEU A 180 -31.90 11.69 38.44
C LEU A 180 -32.25 11.55 39.94
N GLN A 181 -31.30 11.19 40.80
CA GLN A 181 -31.56 11.08 42.25
C GLN A 181 -32.00 12.38 42.92
N ARG A 182 -31.67 13.54 42.33
CA ARG A 182 -32.04 14.87 42.87
C ARG A 182 -33.35 15.40 42.28
N MET A 183 -33.98 14.68 41.35
CA MET A 183 -35.23 15.11 40.73
C MET A 183 -36.43 14.93 41.67
N PRO A 184 -37.44 15.83 41.63
CA PRO A 184 -38.67 15.68 42.39
C PRO A 184 -39.45 14.43 42.01
N LEU A 185 -40.25 13.88 42.94
CA LEU A 185 -41.07 12.68 42.69
C LEU A 185 -42.01 12.85 41.47
N ALA A 186 -42.59 14.04 41.32
CA ALA A 186 -43.48 14.39 40.20
C ALA A 186 -42.83 14.25 38.81
N PHE A 187 -41.50 14.28 38.72
CA PHE A 187 -40.78 14.00 37.47
C PHE A 187 -40.91 12.52 37.08
N PHE A 188 -40.85 11.61 38.06
CA PHE A 188 -40.92 10.18 37.86
C PHE A 188 -42.35 9.69 37.56
N ASP A 189 -43.38 10.41 38.03
CA ASP A 189 -44.77 10.14 37.67
C ASP A 189 -45.03 10.36 36.16
N GLN A 190 -44.31 11.31 35.55
CA GLN A 190 -44.44 11.65 34.13
C GLN A 190 -43.44 10.89 33.23
N ASN A 191 -42.40 10.27 33.81
CA ASN A 191 -41.33 9.61 33.08
C ASN A 191 -41.10 8.19 33.62
N PRO A 192 -41.57 7.15 32.89
CA PRO A 192 -41.39 5.76 33.31
C PRO A 192 -39.92 5.44 33.60
N THR A 193 -39.63 4.86 34.76
CA THR A 193 -38.26 4.51 35.21
C THR A 193 -37.54 3.61 34.20
N GLY A 194 -38.23 2.66 33.58
CA GLY A 194 -37.65 1.82 32.51
C GLY A 194 -37.15 2.61 31.30
N ARG A 195 -37.82 3.72 30.94
CA ARG A 195 -37.37 4.63 29.88
C ARG A 195 -36.09 5.35 30.30
N LEU A 196 -36.03 5.80 31.56
CA LEU A 196 -34.86 6.49 32.10
C LEU A 196 -33.65 5.55 32.12
N VAL A 197 -33.79 4.33 32.65
CA VAL A 197 -32.72 3.31 32.66
C VAL A 197 -32.19 3.04 31.25
N THR A 198 -33.10 2.82 30.28
CA THR A 198 -32.74 2.59 28.88
C THR A 198 -31.95 3.76 28.29
N ARG A 199 -32.29 5.01 28.61
CA ARG A 199 -31.50 6.17 28.15
C ARG A 199 -30.13 6.24 28.82
N VAL A 200 -30.05 5.99 30.13
CA VAL A 200 -28.76 5.99 30.85
C VAL A 200 -27.83 4.90 30.30
N THR A 201 -28.34 3.73 29.95
CA THR A 201 -27.51 2.64 29.42
C THR A 201 -27.24 2.82 27.93
N ASN A 202 -28.28 2.88 27.10
CA ASN A 202 -28.14 2.74 25.65
C ASN A 202 -27.71 4.04 24.97
N ASP A 203 -28.21 5.20 25.40
CA ASP A 203 -27.83 6.46 24.77
C ASP A 203 -26.37 6.81 25.12
N THR A 204 -25.92 6.53 26.35
CA THR A 204 -24.51 6.74 26.74
C THR A 204 -23.56 5.77 26.02
N ASP A 205 -23.99 4.53 25.76
CA ASP A 205 -23.21 3.58 24.95
C ASP A 205 -23.15 4.00 23.48
N THR A 206 -24.25 4.50 22.93
CA THR A 206 -24.27 5.04 21.55
C THR A 206 -23.33 6.24 21.42
N LEU A 207 -23.29 7.12 22.43
CA LEU A 207 -22.33 8.22 22.46
C LEU A 207 -20.88 7.71 22.53
N ASN A 208 -20.61 6.68 23.32
CA ASN A 208 -19.28 6.07 23.34
C ASN A 208 -18.85 5.58 21.96
N GLU A 209 -19.69 4.81 21.28
CA GLU A 209 -19.37 4.27 19.95
C GLU A 209 -19.06 5.41 18.95
N MET A 210 -19.81 6.50 19.03
CA MET A 210 -19.58 7.68 18.20
C MET A 210 -18.17 8.26 18.43
N TYR A 211 -17.73 8.40 19.69
CA TYR A 211 -16.43 8.96 20.03
C TYR A 211 -15.26 7.98 19.86
N SER A 212 -15.45 6.71 20.25
CA SER A 212 -14.41 5.68 20.29
C SER A 212 -14.12 5.07 18.92
N SER A 213 -15.10 5.07 18.03
CA SER A 213 -14.98 4.40 16.74
C SER A 213 -15.29 5.34 15.58
N VAL A 214 -16.51 5.88 15.52
CA VAL A 214 -16.98 6.59 14.31
C VAL A 214 -16.13 7.82 13.98
N LEU A 215 -15.94 8.74 14.93
CA LEU A 215 -15.20 9.98 14.68
C LEU A 215 -13.72 9.70 14.40
N ILE A 216 -13.12 8.76 15.11
CA ILE A 216 -11.68 8.51 15.02
C ILE A 216 -11.32 7.78 13.75
N ASN A 217 -12.15 6.81 13.35
CA ASN A 217 -12.01 6.16 12.04
C ASN A 217 -12.26 7.16 10.92
N LEU A 218 -13.25 8.06 11.05
CA LEU A 218 -13.47 9.11 10.06
C LEU A 218 -12.23 10.00 9.86
N PHE A 219 -11.60 10.46 10.95
CA PHE A 219 -10.35 11.21 10.84
C PHE A 219 -9.23 10.34 10.25
N ARG A 220 -9.05 9.10 10.72
CA ARG A 220 -8.05 8.17 10.19
C ARG A 220 -8.16 8.01 8.67
N ASP A 221 -9.36 7.74 8.20
CA ASP A 221 -9.65 7.48 6.80
C ASP A 221 -9.42 8.75 5.96
N LEU A 222 -9.81 9.92 6.48
CA LEU A 222 -9.52 11.20 5.82
C LEU A 222 -8.02 11.43 5.68
N PHE A 223 -7.24 11.24 6.75
CA PHE A 223 -5.77 11.36 6.72
C PHE A 223 -5.14 10.34 5.77
N MET A 224 -5.66 9.11 5.75
CA MET A 224 -5.19 8.05 4.87
C MET A 224 -5.41 8.40 3.40
N VAL A 225 -6.64 8.78 3.03
CA VAL A 225 -7.00 9.15 1.65
C VAL A 225 -6.19 10.36 1.20
N MET A 226 -6.08 11.40 2.04
CA MET A 226 -5.28 12.59 1.74
C MET A 226 -3.80 12.25 1.54
N GLY A 227 -3.22 11.49 2.46
CA GLY A 227 -1.80 11.12 2.39
C GLY A 227 -1.49 10.19 1.21
N ALA A 228 -2.37 9.22 0.92
CA ALA A 228 -2.26 8.35 -0.25
C ALA A 228 -2.32 9.17 -1.55
N ALA A 229 -3.28 10.09 -1.66
CA ALA A 229 -3.39 10.97 -2.83
C ALA A 229 -2.13 11.81 -3.04
N LEU A 230 -1.60 12.42 -1.98
CA LEU A 230 -0.36 13.21 -2.05
C LEU A 230 0.84 12.38 -2.50
N ILE A 231 1.01 11.17 -1.98
CA ILE A 231 2.11 10.26 -2.37
C ILE A 231 1.95 9.81 -3.82
N MET A 232 0.74 9.43 -4.23
CA MET A 232 0.46 9.03 -5.60
C MET A 232 0.75 10.15 -6.59
N ILE A 233 0.30 11.38 -6.29
CA ILE A 233 0.55 12.57 -7.11
C ILE A 233 2.06 12.83 -7.23
N LYS A 234 2.81 12.72 -6.12
CA LYS A 234 4.28 12.84 -6.14
C LYS A 234 4.96 11.73 -6.94
N MET A 235 4.39 10.52 -6.96
CA MET A 235 4.99 9.37 -7.63
C MET A 235 4.75 9.38 -9.15
N ASN A 236 3.51 9.63 -9.57
CA ASN A 236 3.16 9.81 -10.98
C ASN A 236 1.83 10.57 -11.10
N PHE A 237 1.91 11.83 -11.54
CA PHE A 237 0.74 12.71 -11.68
C PHE A 237 -0.35 12.16 -12.60
N ARG A 238 0.03 11.55 -13.74
CA ARG A 238 -0.93 11.05 -14.74
C ARG A 238 -1.70 9.84 -14.21
N LEU A 239 -1.01 8.87 -13.63
CA LEU A 239 -1.63 7.70 -13.01
C LEU A 239 -2.48 8.10 -11.80
N ALA A 240 -2.00 9.04 -10.98
CA ALA A 240 -2.74 9.53 -9.83
C ALA A 240 -4.06 10.18 -10.23
N LEU A 241 -4.06 11.04 -11.27
CA LEU A 241 -5.28 11.68 -11.76
C LEU A 241 -6.30 10.64 -12.27
N LEU A 242 -5.82 9.63 -13.01
CA LEU A 242 -6.65 8.54 -13.50
C LEU A 242 -7.28 7.75 -12.34
N SER A 243 -6.51 7.44 -11.28
CA SER A 243 -7.02 6.78 -10.09
C SER A 243 -8.00 7.65 -9.30
N LEU A 244 -7.71 8.95 -9.13
CA LEU A 244 -8.55 9.89 -8.39
C LEU A 244 -9.85 10.23 -9.13
N ALA A 245 -9.89 10.10 -10.47
CA ALA A 245 -11.10 10.27 -11.26
C ALA A 245 -12.21 9.26 -10.90
N VAL A 246 -11.87 8.14 -10.27
CA VAL A 246 -12.83 7.15 -9.78
C VAL A 246 -13.54 7.61 -8.50
N LEU A 247 -12.90 8.49 -7.69
CA LEU A 247 -13.48 8.95 -6.42
C LEU A 247 -14.83 9.67 -6.57
N PRO A 248 -15.03 10.63 -7.50
CA PRO A 248 -16.33 11.25 -7.71
C PRO A 248 -17.44 10.23 -8.03
N VAL A 249 -17.13 9.18 -8.78
CA VAL A 249 -18.09 8.11 -9.12
C VAL A 249 -18.48 7.33 -7.87
N ILE A 250 -17.51 6.95 -7.05
CA ILE A 250 -17.74 6.26 -5.77
C ILE A 250 -18.55 7.13 -4.81
N ILE A 251 -18.20 8.42 -4.68
CA ILE A 251 -18.91 9.37 -3.83
C ILE A 251 -20.35 9.54 -4.32
N GLY A 252 -20.56 9.67 -5.63
CA GLY A 252 -21.89 9.73 -6.24
C GLY A 252 -22.72 8.50 -5.90
N ALA A 253 -22.17 7.30 -6.13
CA ALA A 253 -22.83 6.04 -5.80
C ALA A 253 -23.15 5.94 -4.29
N ALA A 254 -22.21 6.30 -3.42
CA ALA A 254 -22.41 6.29 -1.97
C ALA A 254 -23.49 7.28 -1.51
N VAL A 255 -23.56 8.48 -2.09
CA VAL A 255 -24.60 9.48 -1.78
C VAL A 255 -25.96 8.99 -2.22
N ILE A 256 -26.06 8.39 -3.42
CA ILE A 256 -27.30 7.79 -3.92
C ILE A 256 -27.73 6.66 -2.99
N PHE A 257 -26.84 5.70 -2.71
CA PHE A 257 -27.09 4.60 -1.79
C PHE A 257 -27.56 5.10 -0.42
N ARG A 258 -26.87 6.08 0.17
CA ARG A 258 -27.25 6.69 1.47
C ARG A 258 -28.65 7.31 1.45
N ARG A 259 -29.10 7.87 0.32
CA ARG A 259 -30.47 8.40 0.20
C ARG A 259 -31.50 7.28 0.25
N TYR A 260 -31.29 6.19 -0.47
CA TYR A 260 -32.20 5.03 -0.45
C TYR A 260 -32.18 4.29 0.89
N ALA A 261 -30.99 4.04 1.44
CA ALA A 261 -30.83 3.38 2.73
C ALA A 261 -31.57 4.13 3.85
N ARG A 262 -31.45 5.46 3.93
CA ARG A 262 -32.17 6.26 4.95
C ARG A 262 -33.68 6.17 4.83
N LYS A 263 -34.23 6.12 3.61
CA LYS A 263 -35.67 5.92 3.41
C LYS A 263 -36.10 4.54 3.89
N ALA A 264 -35.36 3.49 3.52
CA ALA A 264 -35.63 2.12 3.96
C ALA A 264 -35.56 1.97 5.50
N TYR A 265 -34.52 2.50 6.14
CA TYR A 265 -34.39 2.50 7.60
C TYR A 265 -35.54 3.22 8.30
N ARG A 266 -36.04 4.33 7.73
CA ARG A 266 -37.20 5.04 8.28
C ARG A 266 -38.45 4.16 8.25
N ILE A 267 -38.68 3.44 7.14
CA ILE A 267 -39.81 2.51 7.00
C ILE A 267 -39.69 1.37 8.02
N VAL A 268 -38.52 0.73 8.11
CA VAL A 268 -38.26 -0.34 9.08
C VAL A 268 -38.55 0.13 10.51
N ARG A 269 -38.07 1.32 10.88
CA ARG A 269 -38.29 1.90 12.21
C ARG A 269 -39.77 2.15 12.50
N THR A 270 -40.54 2.64 11.52
CA THR A 270 -41.98 2.85 11.69
C THR A 270 -42.77 1.54 11.78
N THR A 271 -42.38 0.51 11.02
CA THR A 271 -43.03 -0.81 11.06
C THR A 271 -42.76 -1.50 12.39
N LEU A 272 -41.51 -1.48 12.88
CA LEU A 272 -41.16 -2.00 14.21
C LEU A 272 -41.95 -1.31 15.33
N ALA A 273 -42.10 0.01 15.26
CA ALA A 273 -42.90 0.75 16.23
C ALA A 273 -44.38 0.30 16.23
N ARG A 274 -44.96 0.03 15.05
CA ARG A 274 -46.34 -0.46 14.92
C ARG A 274 -46.49 -1.89 15.46
N ILE A 275 -45.57 -2.80 15.15
CA ILE A 275 -45.58 -4.18 15.67
C ILE A 275 -45.52 -4.18 17.21
N ASN A 276 -44.60 -3.39 17.78
CA ASN A 276 -44.46 -3.27 19.22
C ASN A 276 -45.72 -2.71 19.89
N ALA A 277 -46.42 -1.77 19.25
CA ALA A 277 -47.70 -1.26 19.75
C ALA A 277 -48.78 -2.36 19.76
N THR A 278 -48.95 -3.10 18.67
CA THR A 278 -49.96 -4.18 18.58
C THR A 278 -49.70 -5.34 19.53
N MET A 279 -48.43 -5.65 19.84
CA MET A 279 -48.08 -6.68 20.83
C MET A 279 -48.23 -6.22 22.27
N ALA A 280 -48.19 -4.91 22.53
CA ALA A 280 -48.44 -4.38 23.88
C ALA A 280 -49.95 -4.24 24.18
N GLU A 281 -50.80 -4.25 23.16
CA GLU A 281 -52.27 -4.17 23.27
C GLU A 281 -52.95 -5.54 23.45
N ASN A 282 -52.27 -6.66 23.14
CA ASN A 282 -52.78 -8.04 23.29
C ASN A 282 -52.05 -8.78 24.40
#